data_AF-E0MSU8-F1
#
_entry.id   AF-E0MSU8-F1
#
_cell.length_a   1.000
_cell.length_b   1.000
_cell.length_c   1.000
_cell.angle_alpha   90.00
_cell.angle_beta   90.00
_cell.angle_gamma   90.00
#
_symmetry.space_group_name_H-M   'P 1'
#
loop_
_entity.id
_entity.type
_entity.pdbx_description
1 polymer ?
#
loop_
_entity_poly.entity_id
_entity_poly.type
_entity_poly.pdbx_seq_one_letter_code
_entity_poly.pdbx_strand_id
1 'polypeptide(L)'
;MRCVMIGGTGAVGHATVEALLQIPELDHLTLLVRRETGLADERVSEHVGDLRDSATYRHHLDDHDTAICTLGVGEPTKMAKDEFRRIDHDMPFAFATACREAGVEHFLLLGSVGASASSQSFFLRTKGELEEAITGLGF
;
A
#
# COMPACT_ATOMS: atom_id res chain seq x y z
N MET A 1 10.04 -3.31 14.86
CA MET A 1 9.44 -2.71 13.64
C MET A 1 7.94 -2.81 13.74
N ARG A 2 7.23 -1.70 13.55
CA ARG A 2 5.78 -1.62 13.56
C ARG A 2 5.31 -1.23 12.17
N CYS A 3 4.65 -2.17 11.49
CA CYS A 3 4.28 -2.04 10.09
C CYS A 3 2.79 -1.75 9.92
N VAL A 4 2.44 -0.85 9.00
CA VAL A 4 1.08 -0.70 8.49
C VAL A 4 1.04 -1.05 7.01
N MET A 5 0.02 -1.79 6.58
CA MET A 5 -0.03 -2.34 5.22
C MET A 5 -1.40 -2.23 4.57
N ILE A 6 -1.41 -1.82 3.30
CA ILE A 6 -2.54 -2.00 2.37
C ILE A 6 -2.19 -3.04 1.31
N GLY A 7 -3.21 -3.78 0.84
CA GLY A 7 -3.03 -4.81 -0.20
C GLY A 7 -2.65 -6.20 0.32
N GLY A 8 -2.68 -6.42 1.65
CA GLY A 8 -2.33 -7.70 2.30
C GLY A 8 -3.13 -8.93 1.84
N THR A 9 -4.28 -8.74 1.19
CA THR A 9 -5.10 -9.85 0.65
C THR A 9 -4.76 -10.25 -0.80
N GLY A 10 -3.89 -9.50 -1.49
CA GLY A 10 -3.44 -9.84 -2.84
C GLY A 10 -2.39 -10.95 -2.83
N ALA A 11 -2.03 -11.50 -4.00
CA ALA A 11 -1.04 -12.59 -4.08
C ALA A 11 0.32 -12.21 -3.47
N VAL A 12 0.88 -11.06 -3.89
CA VAL A 12 2.13 -10.54 -3.30
C VAL A 12 1.92 -10.08 -1.87
N GLY A 13 0.77 -9.46 -1.57
CA GLY A 13 0.45 -8.99 -0.24
C GLY A 13 0.41 -10.11 0.79
N HIS A 14 -0.23 -11.23 0.47
CA HIS A 14 -0.31 -12.39 1.35
C HIS A 14 1.07 -12.97 1.64
N ALA A 15 1.89 -13.20 0.60
CA ALA A 15 3.26 -13.66 0.78
C ALA A 15 4.13 -12.67 1.58
N THR A 16 3.87 -11.37 1.44
CA THR A 16 4.54 -10.32 2.24
C THR A 16 4.15 -10.43 3.71
N VAL A 17 2.86 -10.61 4.01
CA VAL A 17 2.37 -10.83 5.38
C VAL A 17 3.00 -12.08 5.99
N GLU A 18 3.01 -13.21 5.27
CA GLU A 18 3.66 -14.44 5.75
C GLU A 18 5.14 -14.23 6.05
N ALA A 19 5.86 -13.54 5.16
CA ALA A 19 7.27 -13.24 5.35
C ALA A 19 7.52 -12.31 6.55
N LEU A 20 6.72 -11.25 6.72
CA LEU A 20 6.80 -10.33 7.85
C LEU A 20 6.62 -11.06 9.18
N LEU A 21 5.66 -11.98 9.27
CA LEU A 21 5.40 -12.74 10.50
C LEU A 21 6.54 -13.68 10.91
N GLN A 22 7.47 -13.98 10.00
CA GLN A 22 8.69 -14.73 10.30
C GLN A 22 9.85 -13.85 10.78
N ILE A 23 9.72 -12.51 10.73
CA ILE A 23 10.75 -11.58 11.19
C ILE A 23 10.69 -11.44 12.71
N PRO A 24 11.74 -11.82 13.46
CA PRO A 24 11.75 -11.72 14.92
C PRO A 24 11.58 -10.29 15.45
N GLU A 25 12.03 -9.29 14.68
CA GLU A 25 11.98 -7.88 15.01
C GLU A 25 10.61 -7.22 14.69
N LEU A 26 9.67 -7.96 14.09
CA LEU A 26 8.30 -7.47 13.90
C LEU A 26 7.58 -7.44 15.25
N ASP A 27 7.28 -6.23 15.72
CA ASP A 27 6.53 -5.99 16.95
C ASP A 27 5.03 -6.04 16.67
N HIS A 28 4.57 -5.34 15.63
CA HIS A 28 3.15 -5.25 15.27
C HIS A 28 2.95 -5.06 13.76
N LEU A 29 1.87 -5.64 13.22
CA LEU A 29 1.42 -5.49 11.85
C LEU A 29 -0.05 -5.07 11.82
N THR A 30 -0.29 -3.84 11.38
CA THR A 30 -1.63 -3.32 11.11
C THR A 30 -2.00 -3.56 9.64
N LEU A 31 -3.04 -4.36 9.41
CA LEU A 31 -3.60 -4.62 8.08
C LEU A 31 -4.84 -3.75 7.85
N LEU A 32 -4.74 -2.85 6.87
CA LEU A 32 -5.87 -2.06 6.39
C LEU A 32 -6.54 -2.79 5.23
N VAL A 33 -7.76 -3.29 5.47
CA VAL A 33 -8.43 -4.24 4.57
C VAL A 33 -9.86 -3.80 4.25
N ARG A 34 -10.42 -4.29 3.14
CA ARG A 34 -11.82 -4.03 2.75
C ARG A 34 -12.81 -5.03 3.36
N ARG A 35 -12.29 -6.13 3.91
CA ARG A 35 -13.02 -7.23 4.55
C ARG A 35 -12.03 -7.98 5.44
N GLU A 36 -12.54 -8.59 6.50
CA GLU A 36 -11.73 -9.45 7.38
C GLU A 36 -11.04 -10.56 6.56
N THR A 37 -9.80 -10.88 6.91
CA THR A 37 -9.03 -11.95 6.26
C THR A 37 -9.08 -13.25 7.06
N GLY A 38 -9.41 -13.16 8.34
CA GLY A 38 -9.42 -14.31 9.26
C GLY A 38 -8.02 -14.73 9.71
N LEU A 39 -7.00 -13.89 9.47
CA LEU A 39 -5.64 -14.13 9.94
C LEU A 39 -5.60 -14.01 11.47
N ALA A 40 -5.25 -15.11 12.13
CA ALA A 40 -5.14 -15.19 13.57
C ALA A 40 -3.65 -15.21 13.99
N ASP A 41 -3.11 -14.04 14.32
CA ASP A 41 -1.78 -13.86 14.94
C ASP A 41 -1.89 -12.70 15.95
N GLU A 42 -1.28 -12.85 17.12
CA GLU A 42 -1.38 -11.86 18.21
C GLU A 42 -0.70 -10.53 17.88
N ARG A 43 0.22 -10.52 16.91
CA ARG A 43 0.93 -9.33 16.42
C ARG A 43 0.16 -8.63 15.29
N VAL A 44 -0.99 -9.13 14.88
CA VAL A 44 -1.76 -8.60 13.75
C VAL A 44 -3.05 -7.94 14.22
N SER A 45 -3.27 -6.70 13.79
CA SER A 45 -4.58 -6.06 13.89
C SER A 45 -5.16 -5.78 12.50
N GLU A 46 -6.40 -6.20 12.27
CA GLU A 46 -7.13 -5.87 11.05
C GLU A 46 -8.06 -4.69 11.28
N HIS A 47 -8.00 -3.70 10.39
CA HIS A 47 -8.95 -2.60 10.35
C HIS A 47 -9.68 -2.60 9.03
N VAL A 48 -10.98 -2.88 9.11
CA VAL A 48 -11.87 -2.96 7.95
C VAL A 48 -12.40 -1.56 7.62
N GLY A 49 -12.11 -1.08 6.41
CA GLY A 49 -12.52 0.25 5.97
C GLY A 49 -12.54 0.40 4.45
N ASP A 50 -13.05 1.54 3.97
CA ASP A 50 -12.96 1.90 2.56
C ASP A 50 -11.60 2.54 2.26
N LEU A 51 -10.69 1.76 1.67
CA LEU A 51 -9.37 2.23 1.27
C LEU A 51 -9.40 3.38 0.25
N ARG A 52 -10.56 3.68 -0.36
CA ARG A 52 -10.75 4.84 -1.24
C ARG A 52 -10.86 6.16 -0.47
N ASP A 53 -11.11 6.09 0.83
CA ASP A 53 -11.26 7.24 1.71
C ASP A 53 -10.27 7.14 2.88
N SER A 54 -9.26 8.02 2.85
CA SER A 54 -8.24 8.08 3.90
C SER A 54 -8.78 8.41 5.30
N ALA A 55 -9.97 9.00 5.41
CA ALA A 55 -10.60 9.22 6.70
C ALA A 55 -10.89 7.91 7.44
N THR A 56 -11.10 6.81 6.70
CA THR A 56 -11.42 5.50 7.28
C THR A 56 -10.23 4.82 7.94
N TYR A 57 -8.99 5.19 7.59
CA TYR A 57 -7.80 4.50 8.10
C TYR A 57 -6.73 5.41 8.72
N ARG A 58 -6.76 6.73 8.51
CA ARG A 58 -5.70 7.64 9.00
C ARG A 58 -5.43 7.55 10.50
N HIS A 59 -6.45 7.24 11.29
CA HIS A 59 -6.36 7.12 12.75
C HIS A 59 -5.71 5.81 13.21
N HIS A 60 -5.35 4.92 12.27
CA HIS A 60 -4.62 3.69 12.51
C HIS A 60 -3.16 3.78 12.06
N LEU A 61 -2.68 4.95 11.62
CA LEU A 61 -1.32 5.12 11.09
C LEU A 61 -0.31 5.57 12.15
N ASP A 62 -0.78 6.17 13.25
CA ASP A 62 0.07 6.59 14.35
C ASP A 62 0.88 5.40 14.91
N ASP A 63 2.08 5.67 15.43
CA ASP A 63 2.94 4.66 16.08
C ASP A 63 3.43 3.52 15.14
N HIS A 64 3.61 3.84 13.86
CA HIS A 64 4.24 2.95 12.87
C HIS A 64 5.52 3.59 12.32
N ASP A 65 6.57 2.78 12.16
CA ASP A 65 7.83 3.21 11.56
C ASP A 65 7.88 2.91 10.04
N THR A 66 7.09 1.92 9.60
CA THR A 66 7.14 1.39 8.23
C THR A 66 5.74 1.22 7.64
N ALA A 67 5.52 1.72 6.42
CA ALA A 67 4.32 1.50 5.64
C ALA A 67 4.62 0.65 4.39
N ILE A 68 3.73 -0.29 4.08
CA ILE A 68 3.87 -1.21 2.95
C ILE A 68 2.63 -1.13 2.07
N CYS A 69 2.82 -0.87 0.77
CA CYS A 69 1.74 -0.81 -0.20
C CYS A 69 1.94 -1.86 -1.29
N THR A 70 1.15 -2.93 -1.22
CA THR A 70 1.04 -3.93 -2.31
C THR A 70 -0.28 -3.81 -3.07
N LEU A 71 -1.03 -2.73 -2.83
CA LEU A 71 -2.26 -2.43 -3.55
C LEU A 71 -1.96 -2.10 -5.02
N GLY A 72 -2.74 -2.72 -5.89
CA GLY A 72 -2.75 -2.44 -7.32
C GLY A 72 -3.56 -3.50 -8.03
N VAL A 73 -3.87 -3.26 -9.30
CA VAL A 73 -4.37 -4.29 -10.20
C VAL A 73 -3.32 -4.57 -11.27
N GLY A 74 -3.28 -5.82 -11.74
CA GLY A 74 -2.45 -6.18 -12.89
C GLY A 74 -2.84 -5.37 -14.13
N GLU A 75 -1.99 -5.40 -15.16
CA GLU A 75 -2.23 -4.67 -16.40
C GLU A 75 -3.66 -4.94 -16.92
N PRO A 76 -4.53 -3.92 -16.95
CA PRO A 76 -5.95 -4.15 -17.16
C PRO A 76 -6.23 -4.41 -18.64
N THR A 77 -6.88 -5.53 -18.95
CA THR A 77 -7.45 -5.78 -20.28
C THR A 77 -8.88 -5.24 -20.43
N LYS A 78 -9.58 -4.94 -19.33
CA LYS A 78 -11.02 -4.58 -19.33
C LYS A 78 -11.43 -3.45 -18.38
N MET A 79 -10.51 -2.88 -17.60
CA MET A 79 -10.82 -1.79 -16.66
C MET A 79 -10.73 -0.44 -17.35
N ALA A 80 -11.63 0.48 -17.00
CA ALA A 80 -11.54 1.87 -17.44
C ALA A 80 -10.25 2.51 -16.93
N LYS A 81 -9.61 3.36 -17.74
CA LYS A 81 -8.34 4.02 -17.40
C LYS A 81 -8.42 4.80 -16.09
N ASP A 82 -9.52 5.51 -15.86
CA ASP A 82 -9.69 6.31 -14.65
C ASP A 82 -9.81 5.45 -13.39
N GLU A 83 -10.50 4.31 -13.49
CA GLU A 83 -10.60 3.37 -12.36
C GLU A 83 -9.25 2.69 -12.09
N PHE A 84 -8.50 2.35 -13.15
CA PHE A 84 -7.14 1.86 -13.00
C PHE A 84 -6.25 2.90 -12.32
N ARG A 85 -6.25 4.15 -12.78
CA ARG A 85 -5.48 5.22 -12.15
C ARG A 85 -5.86 5.40 -10.68
N ARG A 86 -7.15 5.37 -10.38
CA ARG A 86 -7.63 5.48 -9.00
C ARG A 86 -7.03 4.41 -8.10
N ILE A 87 -6.98 3.15 -8.55
CA ILE A 87 -6.48 2.02 -7.76
C ILE A 87 -4.95 1.96 -7.73
N ASP A 88 -4.29 2.19 -8.86
CA ASP A 88 -2.84 1.97 -9.02
C ASP A 88 -1.99 3.22 -8.83
N HIS A 89 -2.60 4.39 -8.66
CA HIS A 89 -1.92 5.66 -8.39
C HIS A 89 -2.57 6.39 -7.21
N ASP A 90 -3.83 6.78 -7.32
CA ASP A 90 -4.42 7.75 -6.38
C ASP A 90 -4.58 7.17 -4.97
N MET A 91 -5.05 5.93 -4.84
CA MET A 91 -5.18 5.25 -3.55
C MET A 91 -3.82 5.00 -2.86
N PRO A 92 -2.81 4.40 -3.52
CA PRO A 92 -1.46 4.29 -2.96
C PRO A 92 -0.85 5.64 -2.57
N PHE A 93 -1.02 6.68 -3.40
CA PHE A 93 -0.49 8.01 -3.13
C PHE A 93 -1.17 8.66 -1.91
N ALA A 94 -2.49 8.51 -1.77
CA ALA A 94 -3.22 8.98 -0.60
C ALA A 94 -2.78 8.26 0.68
N PHE A 95 -2.54 6.95 0.62
CA PHE A 95 -2.01 6.19 1.73
C PHE A 95 -0.60 6.63 2.10
N ALA A 96 0.30 6.79 1.12
CA ALA A 96 1.64 7.31 1.35
C ALA A 96 1.62 8.71 1.97
N THR A 97 0.78 9.61 1.47
CA THR A 97 0.63 10.97 2.03
C THR A 97 0.19 10.91 3.50
N ALA A 98 -0.83 10.11 3.81
CA ALA A 98 -1.32 9.96 5.18
C ALA A 98 -0.27 9.34 6.12
N CYS A 99 0.51 8.36 5.65
CA CYS A 99 1.62 7.79 6.42
C CYS A 99 2.71 8.82 6.69
N ARG A 100 3.06 9.65 5.69
CA ARG A 100 4.04 10.72 5.87
C ARG A 100 3.58 11.74 6.90
N GLU A 101 2.32 12.15 6.83
CA GLU A 101 1.69 13.06 7.79
C GLU A 101 1.67 12.48 9.22
N ALA A 102 1.51 11.16 9.35
CA ALA A 102 1.56 10.44 10.62
C ALA A 102 3.00 10.21 11.16
N GLY A 103 4.04 10.60 10.41
CA GLY A 103 5.43 10.47 10.82
C GLY A 103 6.08 9.13 10.49
N VAL A 104 5.49 8.31 9.62
CA VAL A 104 6.12 7.07 9.13
C VAL A 104 7.41 7.42 8.38
N GLU A 105 8.49 6.73 8.72
CA GLU A 105 9.83 6.99 8.17
C GLU A 105 10.12 6.17 6.91
N HIS A 106 9.57 4.96 6.79
CA HIS A 106 9.84 4.08 5.67
C HIS A 106 8.57 3.75 4.88
N PHE A 107 8.62 3.90 3.55
CA PHE A 107 7.51 3.52 2.67
C PHE A 107 7.98 2.54 1.58
N LEU A 108 7.43 1.33 1.60
CA LEU A 108 7.73 0.27 0.63
C LEU A 108 6.57 0.13 -0.36
N LEU A 109 6.82 0.46 -1.62
CA LEU A 109 5.85 0.33 -2.71
C LEU A 109 6.13 -0.91 -3.57
N LEU A 110 5.10 -1.70 -3.84
CA LEU A 110 5.12 -2.68 -4.94
C LEU A 110 4.94 -1.95 -6.29
N GLY A 111 6.06 -1.55 -6.88
CA GLY A 111 6.13 -0.90 -8.20
C GLY A 111 5.98 -1.87 -9.38
N SER A 112 6.51 -1.47 -10.54
CA SER A 112 6.54 -2.32 -11.73
C SER A 112 7.87 -2.22 -12.48
N VAL A 113 8.33 -3.34 -13.05
CA VAL A 113 9.53 -3.34 -13.88
C VAL A 113 9.30 -2.46 -15.10
N GLY A 114 10.16 -1.45 -15.28
CA GLY A 114 10.07 -0.49 -16.39
C GLY A 114 9.07 0.65 -16.16
N ALA A 115 8.59 0.85 -14.93
CA ALA A 115 7.84 2.03 -14.55
C ALA A 115 8.60 3.32 -14.92
N SER A 116 7.89 4.26 -15.55
CA SER A 116 8.46 5.55 -15.94
C SER A 116 7.33 6.52 -16.28
N ALA A 117 7.29 7.70 -15.64
CA ALA A 117 6.30 8.74 -15.93
C ALA A 117 6.34 9.23 -17.40
N SER A 118 7.43 8.95 -18.12
CA SER A 118 7.58 9.30 -19.54
C SER A 118 7.14 8.18 -20.51
N SER A 119 6.72 7.01 -20.00
CA SER A 119 6.35 5.86 -20.83
C SER A 119 5.14 6.13 -21.73
N GLN A 120 5.15 5.57 -22.94
CA GLN A 120 3.97 5.58 -23.82
C GLN A 120 2.88 4.61 -23.35
N SER A 121 3.27 3.52 -22.66
CA SER A 121 2.31 2.60 -22.04
C SER A 121 1.61 3.29 -20.89
N PHE A 122 0.28 3.32 -20.92
CA PHE A 122 -0.54 3.90 -19.85
C PHE A 122 -0.28 3.23 -18.50
N PHE A 123 -0.10 1.91 -18.49
CA PHE A 123 0.19 1.14 -17.29
C PHE A 123 1.54 1.55 -16.65
N LEU A 124 2.62 1.48 -17.42
CA LEU A 124 3.97 1.82 -16.94
C LEU A 124 4.10 3.31 -16.59
N ARG A 125 3.39 4.18 -17.33
CA ARG A 125 3.33 5.60 -17.02
C ARG A 125 2.66 5.88 -15.69
N THR A 126 1.49 5.29 -15.44
CA THR A 126 0.78 5.45 -14.18
C THR A 126 1.60 4.96 -12.99
N LYS A 127 2.31 3.83 -13.13
CA LYS A 127 3.22 3.31 -12.10
C LYS A 127 4.41 4.25 -11.86
N GLY A 128 5.01 4.78 -12.92
CA GLY A 128 6.14 5.71 -12.79
C GLY A 128 5.74 7.07 -12.20
N GLU A 129 4.57 7.60 -12.58
CA GLU A 129 4.00 8.82 -11.98
C GLU A 129 3.80 8.63 -10.47
N LEU A 130 3.33 7.44 -10.03
CA LEU A 130 3.19 7.14 -8.60
C LEU A 130 4.55 7.10 -7.88
N GLU A 131 5.54 6.43 -8.47
CA GLU A 131 6.89 6.34 -7.90
C GLU A 131 7.53 7.73 -7.73
N GLU A 132 7.41 8.60 -8.72
CA GLU A 132 7.87 9.99 -8.65
C GLU A 132 7.10 10.80 -7.59
N ALA A 133 5.77 10.65 -7.54
CA ALA A 133 4.93 11.36 -6.58
C ALA A 133 5.27 10.97 -5.12
N ILE A 134 5.44 9.68 -4.84
CA ILE A 134 5.82 9.20 -3.50
C ILE A 134 7.25 9.63 -3.15
N THR A 135 8.18 9.59 -4.10
CA THR A 135 9.54 10.12 -3.89
C THR A 135 9.50 11.60 -3.49
N GLY A 136 8.59 12.37 -4.08
CA GLY A 136 8.35 13.78 -3.74
C GLY A 136 7.87 14.04 -2.30
N LEU A 137 7.34 13.02 -1.60
CA LEU A 137 6.96 13.13 -0.18
C LEU A 137 8.16 13.12 0.77
N GLY A 138 9.33 12.69 0.29
CA GLY A 138 10.60 12.75 1.02
C GLY A 138 10.75 11.71 2.12
N PHE A 139 10.14 10.53 1.96
CA PHE A 139 10.44 9.33 2.76
C PHE A 139 11.94 9.03 2.79
#